data_AF-A0AA35WYH4-F1
#
_entry.id   AF-A0AA35WYH4-F1
#
_cell.length_a   1.000
_cell.length_b   1.000
_cell.length_c   1.000
_cell.angle_alpha   90.00
_cell.angle_beta   90.00
_cell.angle_gamma   90.00
#
_symmetry.space_group_name_H-M   'P 1'
#
loop_
_entity.id
_entity.type
_entity.pdbx_description
1 polymer ?
#
loop_
_entity_poly.entity_id
_entity_poly.type
_entity_poly.pdbx_seq_one_letter_code
_entity_poly.pdbx_strand_id
1 'polypeptide(L)' 'MFTQIGPLSCFVSKHSIPPEMEFDPNSTPPSYTTADQDVVIQEKDSIRLRIVGTRVDANDIFAVGTTNGLIILAM' A
#
# COMPACT_ATOMS: atom_id res chain seq x y z
N MET A 1 -0.95 -2.11 4.91
CA MET A 1 -1.32 -2.70 3.60
C MET A 1 -0.23 -3.65 3.14
N PHE A 2 -0.59 -4.83 2.64
CA PHE A 2 0.35 -5.78 2.05
C PHE A 2 0.31 -5.67 0.52
N THR A 3 1.48 -5.73 -0.11
CA THR A 3 1.65 -5.53 -1.56
C THR A 3 2.69 -6.52 -2.09
N GLN A 4 2.65 -6.79 -3.39
CA GLN A 4 3.60 -7.66 -4.08
C GLN A 4 4.31 -6.89 -5.20
N ILE A 5 5.62 -7.06 -5.32
CA ILE A 5 6.45 -6.50 -6.38
C ILE A 5 7.21 -7.66 -7.04
N GLY A 6 6.56 -8.32 -8.01
CA GLY A 6 7.02 -9.61 -8.49
C GLY A 6 7.09 -10.62 -7.32
N PRO A 7 8.25 -11.25 -7.05
CA PRO A 7 8.40 -12.17 -5.91
C PRO A 7 8.60 -11.49 -4.55
N LEU A 8 8.76 -10.16 -4.51
CA LEU A 8 9.04 -9.40 -3.30
C LEU A 8 7.75 -9.04 -2.55
N SER A 9 7.59 -9.55 -1.33
CA SER A 9 6.53 -9.11 -0.42
C SER A 9 6.90 -7.78 0.23
N CYS A 10 6.01 -6.80 0.14
CA CYS A 10 6.21 -5.45 0.68
C CYS A 10 5.06 -5.04 1.60
N PHE A 11 5.40 -4.56 2.80
CA PHE A 11 4.45 -4.02 3.77
C PHE A 11 4.52 -2.49 3.81
N VAL A 12 3.36 -1.85 3.70
CA VAL A 12 3.19 -0.40 3.90
C VAL A 12 2.47 -0.19 5.23
N SER A 13 3.17 0.41 6.21
CA SER A 13 2.60 0.80 7.50
C SER A 13 1.51 1.85 7.31
N LYS A 14 0.49 1.88 8.17
CA LYS A 14 -0.52 2.95 8.17
C LYS A 14 0.10 4.34 8.29
N HIS A 15 1.18 4.49 9.06
CA HIS A 15 1.91 5.76 9.19
C HIS A 15 2.65 6.18 7.91
N SER A 16 2.79 5.25 6.95
CA SER A 16 3.44 5.46 5.66
C SER A 16 2.44 5.60 4.51
N ILE A 17 1.14 5.64 4.82
CA ILE A 17 0.01 5.93 3.93
C ILE A 17 -0.41 7.39 4.17
N PRO A 18 -0.77 8.15 3.12
CA PRO A 18 -1.19 9.53 3.30
C PRO A 18 -2.39 9.66 4.26
N PRO A 19 -2.40 10.69 5.13
CA PRO A 19 -3.40 10.83 6.18
C PRO A 19 -4.83 11.04 5.66
N GLU A 20 -5.00 11.50 4.42
CA GLU A 20 -6.29 11.66 3.75
C GLU A 20 -6.97 10.34 3.38
N MET A 21 -6.22 9.22 3.41
CA MET A 21 -6.74 7.88 3.12
C MET A 21 -7.16 7.18 4.42
N GLU A 22 -8.46 6.90 4.54
CA GLU A 22 -9.01 6.18 5.68
C GLU A 22 -9.28 4.72 5.32
N PHE A 23 -9.00 3.82 6.27
CA PHE A 23 -9.29 2.40 6.10
C PHE A 23 -10.77 2.12 6.41
N ASP A 24 -11.50 1.62 5.41
CA ASP A 24 -12.87 1.14 5.56
C ASP A 24 -12.88 -0.40 5.65
N PRO A 25 -13.16 -0.99 6.81
CA PRO A 25 -13.27 -2.44 6.95
C PRO A 25 -14.63 -2.98 6.47
N ASN A 26 -15.63 -2.13 6.24
CA ASN A 26 -16.97 -2.53 5.84
C ASN A 26 -17.15 -2.57 4.32
N SER A 27 -16.23 -1.95 3.56
CA SER A 27 -16.21 -2.10 2.11
C SER A 27 -15.94 -3.56 1.72
N THR A 28 -16.48 -3.98 0.58
CA THR A 28 -16.36 -5.34 0.06
C THR A 28 -15.78 -5.28 -1.35
N PRO A 29 -14.45 -5.44 -1.51
CA PRO A 29 -13.43 -5.77 -0.50
C PRO A 29 -13.03 -4.58 0.41
N PRO A 30 -12.40 -4.82 1.58
CA PRO A 30 -11.86 -3.76 2.45
C PRO A 30 -10.88 -2.85 1.71
N SER A 31 -10.95 -1.55 1.98
CA SER A 31 -10.25 -0.54 1.17
C SER A 31 -9.65 0.59 1.98
N TYR A 32 -8.71 1.33 1.39
CA TYR A 32 -8.35 2.68 1.79
C TYR A 32 -9.02 3.66 0.84
N THR A 33 -9.71 4.67 1.36
CA THR A 33 -10.50 5.60 0.56
C THR A 33 -10.29 7.03 1.04
N THR A 34 -10.26 7.98 0.11
CA THR A 34 -10.26 9.42 0.46
C THR A 34 -11.65 9.87 0.91
N ALA A 35 -11.74 10.93 1.72
CA ALA A 35 -13.02 11.42 2.26
C ALA A 35 -14.04 11.84 1.17
N ASP A 36 -13.54 12.32 0.04
CA ASP A 36 -14.33 12.67 -1.16
C ASP A 36 -14.65 11.47 -2.06
N GLN A 37 -14.12 10.28 -1.75
CA GLN A 37 -14.26 9.04 -2.51
C GLN A 37 -13.63 9.07 -3.92
N ASP A 38 -12.80 10.08 -4.22
CA ASP A 38 -12.13 10.21 -5.52
C ASP A 38 -11.09 9.11 -5.74
N VAL A 39 -10.45 8.61 -4.67
CA VAL A 39 -9.44 7.55 -4.75
C VAL A 39 -9.79 6.42 -3.79
N VAL A 40 -9.82 5.20 -4.33
CA VAL A 40 -10.01 3.95 -3.58
C VAL A 40 -8.81 3.05 -3.91
N ILE A 41 -8.23 2.44 -2.87
CA ILE A 41 -7.22 1.40 -2.97
C ILE A 41 -7.77 0.15 -2.29
N GLN A 42 -7.91 -0.92 -3.05
CA GLN A 42 -8.41 -2.19 -2.55
C GLN A 42 -7.58 -3.37 -3.08
N GLU A 43 -7.96 -4.59 -2.71
CA GLU A 43 -7.30 -5.80 -3.19
C GLU A 43 -7.29 -5.83 -4.73
N LYS A 44 -6.13 -6.19 -5.30
CA LYS A 44 -5.84 -6.28 -6.75
C LYS A 44 -5.57 -4.96 -7.48
N ASP A 45 -5.69 -3.82 -6.82
CA ASP A 45 -5.30 -2.56 -7.43
C ASP A 45 -3.79 -2.45 -7.57
N SER A 46 -3.35 -1.80 -8.65
CA SER A 46 -1.95 -1.44 -8.83
C SER A 46 -1.66 -0.11 -8.16
N ILE A 47 -0.61 -0.04 -7.35
CA ILE A 47 -0.17 1.20 -6.70
C ILE A 47 1.30 1.48 -6.98
N ARG A 48 1.67 2.76 -6.94
CA ARG A 48 3.07 3.18 -6.88
C ARG A 48 3.48 3.39 -5.43
N LEU A 49 4.58 2.77 -5.03
CA LEU A 49 5.19 2.96 -3.72
C LEU A 49 6.70 3.17 -3.86
N ARG A 50 7.31 3.71 -2.80
CA ARG A 50 8.77 3.79 -2.64
C ARG A 50 9.20 2.80 -1.57
N ILE A 51 10.16 1.94 -1.88
CA ILE A 51 10.78 1.06 -0.88
C ILE A 51 11.63 1.94 0.06
N VAL A 52 11.40 1.78 1.37
CA VAL A 52 12.10 2.51 2.43
C VAL A 52 13.20 1.65 3.06
N GLY A 53 12.99 0.35 3.12
CA GLY A 53 13.97 -0.59 3.64
C GLY A 53 13.65 -2.03 3.22
N THR A 54 14.65 -2.89 3.33
CA THR A 54 14.53 -4.32 3.07
C THR A 54 15.06 -5.12 4.24
N ARG A 55 14.44 -6.26 4.50
CA ARG A 55 14.94 -7.31 5.39
C ARG A 55 15.22 -8.53 4.53
N VAL A 56 16.45 -9.03 4.61
CA VAL A 56 16.90 -10.21 3.85
C VAL A 56 17.11 -11.34 4.84
N ASP A 57 16.41 -12.44 4.62
CA ASP A 57 16.61 -13.71 5.30
C ASP A 57 17.22 -14.73 4.31
N ALA A 58 17.53 -15.95 4.76
CA ALA A 58 18.29 -16.93 3.95
C ALA A 58 17.59 -17.34 2.64
N ASN A 59 16.25 -17.34 2.61
CA ASN A 59 15.46 -17.77 1.45
C ASN A 59 14.61 -16.64 0.84
N ASP A 60 14.44 -15.52 1.54
CA ASP A 60 13.43 -14.53 1.21
C ASP A 60 13.92 -13.11 1.45
N ILE A 61 13.35 -12.18 0.68
CA ILE A 61 13.50 -10.75 0.88
C ILE A 61 12.13 -10.19 1.17
N PHE A 62 12.04 -9.35 2.21
CA PHE A 62 10.86 -8.58 2.56
C PHE A 62 11.18 -7.10 2.46
N ALA A 63 10.22 -6.30 2.04
CA ALA A 63 10.37 -4.85 1.97
C ALA A 63 9.36 -4.14 2.89
N VAL A 64 9.75 -2.95 3.33
CA VAL A 64 8.83 -1.96 3.87
C VAL A 64 8.79 -0.77 2.93
N GLY A 65 7.58 -0.29 2.63
CA GLY A 65 7.34 0.76 1.67
C GLY A 65 6.59 1.96 2.26
N THR A 66 6.56 3.04 1.49
CA THR A 66 5.71 4.21 1.73
C THR A 66 5.06 4.68 0.45
N THR A 67 3.82 5.15 0.57
CA THR A 67 3.08 5.84 -0.50
C THR A 67 3.04 7.35 -0.28
N ASN A 68 3.57 7.86 0.84
CA ASN A 68 3.65 9.29 1.12
C ASN A 68 4.50 10.04 0.10
N GLY A 69 3.97 11.16 -0.40
CA GLY A 69 4.65 12.00 -1.38
C GLY A 69 4.72 11.40 -2.79
N LEU A 70 3.96 10.34 -3.06
CA LEU A 70 3.77 9.79 -4.40
C LEU A 70 2.35 10.10 -4.87
N ILE A 71 2.21 10.41 -6.16
CA ILE A 71 0.89 10.46 -6.78
C ILE A 71 0.34 9.04 -6.75
N ILE A 72 -0.73 8.83 -5.98
CA ILE A 72 -1.46 7.57 -5.94
C ILE A 72 -2.17 7.44 -7.29
N LEU A 73 -1.65 6.60 -8.17
CA LEU A 73 -2.37 6.11 -9.33
C LEU A 73 -2.97 4.78 -8.90
N ALA A 74 -4.26 4.75 -8.59
CA ALA A 74 -5.03 3.51 -8.65
C ALA A 74 -5.41 3.33 -10.12
N MET A 75 -4.87 2.29 -10.78
CA MET A 75 -5.20 1.91 -12.16
C MET A 75 -5.85 0.55 -12.19
#